data_AF-A0A8T5LWD7-F1
#
_entry.id   AF-A0A8T5LWD7-F1
#
_cell.length_a   1.000
_cell.length_b   1.000
_cell.length_c   1.000
_cell.angle_alpha   90.00
_cell.angle_beta   90.00
_cell.angle_gamma   90.00
#
_symmetry.space_group_name_H-M   'P 1'
#
loop_
_entity.id
_entity.type
_entity.pdbx_description
1 polymer ?
#
loop_
_entity_poly.entity_id
_entity_poly.type
_entity_poly.pdbx_seq_one_letter_code
_entity_poly.pdbx_strand_id
1 'polypeptide(L)'
;MVEYLYVEEIIEINKLCLELSNENEEFILLQPDDLEFVLNFSSENFADIYDISLAYCISLIVLHLFKNGNHRTSLIAAEHFLLKNNYQYIGSEESDLKIQKWRIHFENKNDLEREFFRITCIEDLKKKSEEIKNIMRSKYGKTIEKWLKENFNES
;
A
#
# COMPACT_ATOMS: atom_id res chain seq x y z
N MET A 1 -12.43 11.07 14.16
CA MET A 1 -10.98 10.99 14.46
C MET A 1 -10.44 9.91 13.54
N VAL A 2 -9.30 10.13 12.87
CA VAL A 2 -8.75 9.12 11.96
C VAL A 2 -8.09 8.01 12.79
N GLU A 3 -8.47 6.77 12.55
CA GLU A 3 -7.89 5.58 13.15
C GLU A 3 -6.82 4.99 12.22
N TYR A 4 -5.55 5.21 12.56
CA TYR A 4 -4.42 4.70 11.78
C TYR A 4 -4.19 3.21 12.01
N LEU A 5 -3.47 2.57 11.07
CA LEU A 5 -2.99 1.20 11.23
C LEU A 5 -1.79 1.13 12.19
N TYR A 6 -1.66 0.01 12.89
CA TYR A 6 -0.51 -0.37 13.69
C TYR A 6 0.43 -1.30 12.90
N VAL A 7 1.68 -1.40 13.36
CA VAL A 7 2.70 -2.27 12.76
C VAL A 7 2.21 -3.72 12.71
N GLU A 8 1.62 -4.19 13.80
CA GLU A 8 1.10 -5.54 13.94
C GLU A 8 -0.04 -5.81 12.94
N GLU A 9 -0.91 -4.84 12.69
CA GLU A 9 -2.00 -5.00 11.72
C GLU A 9 -1.45 -5.23 10.30
N ILE A 10 -0.40 -4.50 9.91
CA ILE A 10 0.24 -4.67 8.58
C ILE A 10 0.91 -6.05 8.48
N ILE A 11 1.58 -6.49 9.54
CA ILE A 11 2.21 -7.82 9.60
C ILE A 11 1.16 -8.93 9.50
N GLU A 12 0.06 -8.82 10.25
CA GLU A 12 -1.02 -9.81 10.22
C GLU A 12 -1.74 -9.83 8.87
N ILE A 13 -1.93 -8.67 8.23
CA ILE A 13 -2.44 -8.61 6.85
C ILE A 13 -1.52 -9.38 5.90
N ASN A 14 -0.20 -9.21 5.99
CA ASN A 14 0.73 -9.95 5.12
C ASN A 14 0.64 -11.46 5.36
N LYS A 15 0.64 -11.90 6.62
CA LYS A 15 0.50 -13.31 6.98
C LYS A 15 -0.79 -13.91 6.43
N LEU A 16 -1.92 -13.21 6.59
CA LEU A 16 -3.21 -13.64 6.04
C LEU A 16 -3.17 -13.74 4.50
N CYS A 17 -2.52 -12.80 3.81
CA CYS A 17 -2.34 -12.87 2.36
C CYS A 17 -1.57 -14.13 1.92
N LEU A 18 -0.51 -14.47 2.66
CA LEU A 18 0.31 -15.64 2.40
C LEU A 18 -0.45 -16.93 2.72
N GLU A 19 -1.22 -16.96 3.80
CA GLU A 19 -2.06 -18.10 4.19
C GLU A 19 -3.10 -18.42 3.12
N LEU A 20 -3.85 -17.41 2.66
CA LEU A 20 -4.85 -17.56 1.60
C LEU A 20 -4.27 -18.06 0.27
N SER A 21 -2.95 -17.92 0.10
CA SER A 21 -2.22 -18.31 -1.11
C SER A 21 -1.40 -19.59 -0.93
N ASN A 22 -1.47 -20.24 0.24
CA ASN A 22 -0.64 -21.39 0.62
C ASN A 22 0.88 -21.11 0.59
N GLU A 23 1.28 -19.89 0.93
CA GLU A 23 2.67 -19.40 0.94
C GLU A 23 3.15 -19.05 2.37
N ASN A 24 2.59 -19.67 3.41
CA ASN A 24 2.88 -19.36 4.82
C ASN A 24 4.39 -19.34 5.17
N GLU A 25 5.15 -20.26 4.57
CA GLU A 25 6.59 -20.40 4.80
C GLU A 25 7.42 -19.24 4.21
N GLU A 26 6.81 -18.38 3.38
CA GLU A 26 7.45 -17.22 2.75
C GLU A 26 7.39 -15.95 3.61
N PHE A 27 6.79 -16.00 4.81
CA PHE A 27 6.76 -14.85 5.71
C PHE A 27 8.17 -14.50 6.20
N ILE A 28 8.72 -13.41 5.67
CA ILE A 28 9.95 -12.79 6.14
C ILE A 28 9.77 -11.28 6.06
N LEU A 29 9.92 -10.60 7.20
CA LEU A 29 10.01 -9.15 7.29
C LEU A 29 11.45 -8.71 6.99
N LEU A 30 11.65 -7.95 5.92
CA LEU A 30 12.96 -7.52 5.43
C LEU A 30 13.40 -6.19 6.05
N GLN A 31 12.47 -5.25 6.23
CA GLN A 31 12.76 -3.88 6.66
C GLN A 31 11.85 -3.45 7.82
N PRO A 32 12.16 -3.83 9.07
CA PRO A 32 11.34 -3.46 10.23
C PRO A 32 11.22 -1.95 10.45
N ASP A 33 12.31 -1.20 10.31
CA ASP A 33 12.33 0.25 10.53
C ASP A 33 11.48 1.02 9.49
N ASP A 34 11.35 0.47 8.29
CA ASP A 34 10.53 1.07 7.24
C ASP A 34 9.02 0.91 7.51
N LEU A 35 8.59 -0.03 8.38
CA LEU A 35 7.19 -0.11 8.82
C LEU A 35 6.78 1.13 9.62
N GLU A 36 7.62 1.55 10.58
CA GLU A 36 7.37 2.77 11.35
C GLU A 36 7.37 4.00 10.43
N PHE A 37 8.29 4.04 9.46
CA PHE A 37 8.30 5.09 8.45
C PHE A 37 6.98 5.16 7.68
N VAL A 38 6.38 4.02 7.27
CA VAL A 38 5.08 4.01 6.58
C VAL A 38 3.98 4.65 7.43
N LEU A 39 3.93 4.33 8.73
CA LEU A 39 2.91 4.87 9.64
C LEU A 39 3.07 6.39 9.81
N ASN A 40 4.31 6.84 10.04
CA ASN A 40 4.63 8.26 10.21
C ASN A 40 4.41 9.04 8.91
N PHE A 41 4.84 8.49 7.77
CA PHE A 41 4.62 9.08 6.46
C PHE A 41 3.13 9.32 6.20
N SER A 42 2.30 8.31 6.47
CA SER A 42 0.85 8.36 6.21
C SER A 42 0.12 9.34 7.16
N SER A 43 0.51 9.38 8.43
CA SER A 43 -0.15 10.24 9.44
C SER A 43 0.31 11.70 9.42
N GLU A 44 1.57 11.98 9.12
CA GLU A 44 2.13 13.34 9.19
C GLU A 44 1.98 14.14 7.89
N ASN A 45 1.81 13.49 6.74
CA ASN A 45 1.83 14.16 5.43
C ASN A 45 0.45 14.38 4.80
N PHE A 46 -0.59 13.73 5.30
CA PHE A 46 -1.91 13.70 4.66
C PHE A 46 -3.03 13.85 5.68
N ALA A 47 -4.10 14.52 5.26
CA ALA A 47 -5.30 14.72 6.06
C ALA A 47 -6.56 14.08 5.44
N ASP A 48 -6.60 13.96 4.10
CA ASP A 48 -7.69 13.28 3.40
C ASP A 48 -7.59 11.76 3.55
N ILE A 49 -8.71 11.09 3.79
CA ILE A 49 -8.74 9.65 4.08
C ILE A 49 -8.25 8.81 2.88
N TYR A 50 -8.55 9.23 1.65
CA TYR A 50 -8.13 8.51 0.46
C TYR A 50 -6.65 8.75 0.18
N ASP A 51 -6.13 9.94 0.48
CA ASP A 51 -4.69 10.21 0.41
C ASP A 51 -3.91 9.38 1.43
N ILE A 52 -4.43 9.20 2.66
CA ILE A 52 -3.82 8.33 3.68
C ILE A 52 -3.88 6.85 3.26
N SER A 53 -5.04 6.40 2.76
CA SER A 53 -5.20 5.03 2.21
C SER A 53 -4.23 4.77 1.05
N LEU A 54 -4.11 5.72 0.12
CA LEU A 54 -3.15 5.65 -0.97
C LEU A 54 -1.71 5.67 -0.46
N ALA A 55 -1.39 6.45 0.57
CA ALA A 55 -0.08 6.49 1.19
C ALA A 55 0.31 5.12 1.73
N TYR A 56 -0.59 4.41 2.43
CA TYR A 56 -0.37 3.02 2.83
C TYR A 56 -0.08 2.13 1.61
N CYS A 57 -0.93 2.18 0.59
CA CYS A 57 -0.76 1.33 -0.60
C CYS A 57 0.61 1.54 -1.25
N ILE A 58 0.96 2.79 -1.56
CA ILE A 58 2.16 3.11 -2.33
C ILE A 58 3.42 2.90 -1.48
N SER A 59 3.45 3.32 -0.23
CA SER A 59 4.66 3.19 0.59
C SER A 59 4.98 1.72 0.91
N LEU A 60 3.98 0.90 1.20
CA LEU A 60 4.16 -0.54 1.47
C LEU A 60 4.73 -1.29 0.26
N ILE A 61 4.22 -1.02 -0.95
CA ILE A 61 4.72 -1.69 -2.16
C ILE A 61 6.10 -1.17 -2.59
N VAL A 62 6.35 0.13 -2.45
CA VAL A 62 7.63 0.76 -2.81
C VAL A 62 8.76 0.27 -1.91
N LEU A 63 8.51 0.18 -0.59
CA LEU A 63 9.55 -0.18 0.37
C LEU A 63 9.79 -1.70 0.45
N HIS A 64 8.92 -2.49 -0.17
CA HIS A 64 9.07 -3.95 -0.28
C HIS A 64 9.40 -4.60 1.06
N LEU A 65 8.57 -4.31 2.06
CA LEU A 65 8.82 -4.63 3.47
C LEU A 65 8.92 -6.14 3.73
N PHE A 66 8.26 -6.95 2.91
CA PHE A 66 8.22 -8.40 3.06
C PHE A 66 8.97 -9.09 1.91
N LYS A 67 9.43 -10.32 2.10
CA LYS A 67 10.00 -11.13 1.00
C LYS A 67 8.96 -11.46 -0.07
N ASN A 68 7.71 -11.68 0.32
CA ASN A 68 6.61 -12.02 -0.58
C ASN A 68 5.32 -11.33 -0.12
N GLY A 69 4.37 -11.19 -1.04
CA GLY A 69 3.03 -10.69 -0.73
C GLY A 69 2.88 -9.17 -0.71
N ASN A 70 3.91 -8.38 -1.04
CA ASN A 70 3.85 -6.89 -0.97
C ASN A 70 2.70 -6.29 -1.79
N HIS A 71 2.44 -6.78 -3.01
CA HIS A 71 1.34 -6.25 -3.86
C HIS A 71 -0.04 -6.50 -3.24
N ARG A 72 -0.25 -7.69 -2.66
CA ARG A 72 -1.51 -8.07 -1.99
C ARG A 72 -1.68 -7.27 -0.70
N THR A 73 -0.64 -7.29 0.13
CA THR A 73 -0.58 -6.60 1.43
C THR A 73 -0.83 -5.11 1.30
N SER A 74 -0.18 -4.44 0.33
CA SER A 74 -0.33 -2.99 0.12
C SER A 74 -1.76 -2.58 -0.18
N LEU A 75 -2.46 -3.31 -1.05
CA LEU A 75 -3.86 -2.98 -1.38
C LEU A 75 -4.78 -3.29 -0.22
N ILE A 76 -4.65 -4.47 0.40
CA ILE A 76 -5.49 -4.87 1.53
C ILE A 76 -5.27 -3.96 2.74
N ALA A 77 -4.05 -3.47 2.99
CA ALA A 77 -3.80 -2.49 4.04
C ALA A 77 -4.51 -1.16 3.76
N ALA A 78 -4.50 -0.69 2.52
CA ALA A 78 -5.21 0.53 2.11
C ALA A 78 -6.73 0.39 2.28
N GLU A 79 -7.29 -0.76 1.89
CA GLU A 79 -8.69 -1.11 2.08
C GLU A 79 -9.04 -1.23 3.56
N HIS A 80 -8.24 -1.95 4.34
CA HIS A 80 -8.45 -2.16 5.76
C HIS A 80 -8.44 -0.85 6.55
N PHE A 81 -7.54 0.08 6.19
CA PHE A 81 -7.54 1.42 6.75
C PHE A 81 -8.87 2.15 6.50
N LEU A 82 -9.43 2.07 5.28
CA LEU A 82 -10.73 2.69 4.98
C LEU A 82 -11.85 2.04 5.80
N LEU A 83 -11.90 0.71 5.87
CA LEU A 83 -12.86 -0.04 6.68
C LEU A 83 -12.80 0.37 8.17
N LYS A 84 -11.59 0.51 8.72
CA LYS A 84 -11.36 0.96 10.10
C LYS A 84 -11.88 2.38 10.36
N ASN A 85 -11.99 3.20 9.31
CA ASN A 85 -12.45 4.59 9.38
C ASN A 85 -13.90 4.78 8.91
N ASN A 86 -14.75 3.75 9.05
CA ASN A 86 -16.18 3.75 8.71
C ASN A 86 -16.48 3.92 7.22
N TYR A 87 -15.56 3.54 6.34
CA TYR A 87 -15.88 3.38 4.92
C TYR A 87 -16.36 1.96 4.65
N GLN A 88 -17.34 1.82 3.76
CA GLN A 88 -17.83 0.54 3.28
C GLN A 88 -17.29 0.26 1.89
N TYR A 89 -16.88 -0.98 1.68
CA TYR A 89 -16.56 -1.48 0.35
C TYR A 89 -17.86 -1.71 -0.44
N ILE A 90 -17.95 -1.06 -1.60
CA ILE A 90 -19.09 -1.13 -2.54
C ILE A 90 -18.67 -1.67 -3.91
N GLY A 91 -17.44 -2.17 -4.02
CA GLY A 91 -16.89 -2.72 -5.25
C GLY A 91 -17.36 -4.14 -5.57
N SER A 92 -16.70 -4.76 -6.55
CA SER A 92 -16.90 -6.16 -6.92
C SER A 92 -15.58 -6.90 -7.06
N GLU A 93 -15.62 -8.23 -6.93
CA GLU A 93 -14.46 -9.10 -7.16
C GLU A 93 -13.82 -8.87 -8.54
N GLU A 94 -14.62 -8.56 -9.57
CA GLU A 94 -14.12 -8.23 -10.90
C GLU A 94 -13.30 -6.93 -10.90
N SER A 95 -13.75 -5.93 -10.15
CA SER A 95 -13.04 -4.66 -9.94
C SER A 95 -11.66 -4.92 -9.31
N ASP A 96 -11.61 -5.77 -8.29
CA ASP A 96 -10.41 -6.05 -7.50
C ASP A 96 -9.39 -6.79 -8.35
N LEU A 97 -9.85 -7.82 -9.06
CA LEU A 97 -9.02 -8.56 -9.99
C LEU A 97 -8.49 -7.66 -11.11
N LYS A 98 -9.30 -6.71 -11.58
CA LYS A 98 -8.90 -5.77 -12.63
C LYS A 98 -7.81 -4.82 -12.15
N ILE A 99 -7.93 -4.23 -10.95
CA ILE A 99 -6.91 -3.33 -10.42
C ILE A 99 -5.62 -4.09 -10.11
N GLN A 100 -5.68 -5.28 -9.52
CA GLN A 100 -4.50 -6.10 -9.23
C GLN A 100 -3.74 -6.48 -10.50
N LYS A 101 -4.43 -6.98 -11.53
CA LYS A 101 -3.82 -7.29 -12.82
C LYS A 101 -3.22 -6.06 -13.49
N TRP A 102 -3.91 -4.93 -13.40
CA TRP A 102 -3.42 -3.68 -13.97
C TRP A 102 -2.14 -3.21 -13.28
N ARG A 103 -2.09 -3.27 -11.94
CA ARG A 103 -0.91 -2.87 -11.14
C ARG A 103 0.32 -3.67 -11.56
N ILE A 104 0.24 -4.99 -11.53
CA ILE A 104 1.34 -5.90 -11.92
C ILE A 104 1.79 -5.63 -13.35
N HIS A 105 0.85 -5.49 -14.30
CA HIS A 105 1.20 -5.20 -15.68
C HIS A 105 1.87 -3.83 -15.85
N PHE A 106 1.38 -2.80 -15.15
CA PHE A 106 1.92 -1.45 -15.22
C PHE A 106 3.32 -1.39 -14.61
N GLU A 107 3.53 -2.01 -13.46
CA GLU A 107 4.84 -2.08 -12.79
C GLU A 107 5.89 -2.74 -13.69
N ASN A 108 5.57 -3.92 -14.24
CA ASN A 108 6.47 -4.64 -15.14
C ASN A 108 6.77 -3.85 -16.42
N LYS A 109 5.77 -3.20 -17.01
CA LYS A 109 5.93 -2.44 -18.26
C LYS A 109 6.80 -1.20 -18.08
N ASN A 110 6.80 -0.60 -16.90
CA ASN A 110 7.50 0.65 -16.62
C ASN A 110 8.75 0.45 -15.73
N ASP A 111 9.18 -0.79 -15.49
CA ASP A 111 10.34 -1.14 -14.65
C ASP A 111 10.25 -0.50 -13.25
N LEU A 112 9.04 -0.43 -12.68
CA LEU A 112 8.83 0.26 -11.41
C LEU A 112 9.54 -0.44 -10.24
N GLU A 113 9.75 -1.75 -10.33
CA GLU A 113 10.49 -2.49 -9.31
C GLU A 113 11.91 -1.94 -9.12
N ARG A 114 12.58 -1.54 -10.22
CA ARG A 114 13.88 -0.87 -10.16
C ARG A 114 13.81 0.48 -9.47
N GLU A 115 12.78 1.27 -9.76
CA GLU A 115 12.56 2.56 -9.09
C GLU A 115 12.24 2.37 -7.61
N PHE A 116 11.45 1.35 -7.26
CA PHE A 116 11.12 1.03 -5.88
C PHE A 116 12.38 0.67 -5.09
N PHE A 117 13.21 -0.22 -5.64
CA PHE A 117 14.50 -0.57 -5.04
C PHE A 117 15.40 0.67 -4.82
N ARG A 118 15.47 1.59 -5.80
CA ARG A 118 16.21 2.85 -5.65
C ARG A 118 15.70 3.68 -4.47
N ILE A 119 14.38 3.74 -4.27
CA ILE A 119 13.75 4.53 -3.20
C ILE A 119 13.99 3.90 -1.83
N THR A 120 13.93 2.58 -1.72
CA THR A 120 14.22 1.85 -0.47
C THR A 120 15.62 2.18 0.05
N CYS A 121 16.60 2.36 -0.85
CA CYS A 121 17.98 2.71 -0.48
C CYS A 121 18.19 4.19 -0.08
N ILE A 122 17.16 5.04 -0.07
CA ILE A 122 17.31 6.45 0.31
C ILE A 122 17.32 6.57 1.84
N GLU A 123 18.46 6.98 2.41
CA GLU A 123 18.59 7.19 3.87
C GLU A 123 17.92 8.49 4.35
N ASP A 124 17.89 9.54 3.52
CA ASP A 124 17.21 10.80 3.85
C ASP A 124 15.69 10.61 3.80
N LEU A 125 15.07 10.55 4.98
CA LEU A 125 13.63 10.33 5.12
C LEU A 125 12.78 11.38 4.40
N LYS A 126 13.20 12.65 4.37
CA LYS A 126 12.45 13.70 3.65
C LYS A 126 12.49 13.45 2.15
N LYS A 127 13.67 13.09 1.64
CA LYS A 127 13.82 12.73 0.22
C LYS A 127 13.03 11.46 -0.12
N LYS A 128 13.06 10.44 0.74
CA LYS A 128 12.26 9.21 0.60
C LYS A 128 10.76 9.55 0.53
N SER A 129 10.26 10.39 1.43
CA SER A 129 8.87 10.85 1.42
C SER A 129 8.49 11.58 0.12
N GLU A 130 9.36 12.46 -0.39
CA GLU A 130 9.07 13.17 -1.65
C GLU A 130 9.04 12.25 -2.87
N GLU A 131 9.89 11.24 -2.92
CA GLU A 131 9.87 10.22 -3.99
C GLU A 131 8.59 9.38 -3.95
N ILE A 132 8.15 8.96 -2.76
CA ILE A 132 6.88 8.25 -2.60
C ILE A 132 5.70 9.14 -3.02
N LYS A 133 5.69 10.43 -2.63
CA LYS A 133 4.68 11.40 -3.10
C LYS A 133 4.71 11.57 -4.62
N ASN A 134 5.87 11.51 -5.27
CA ASN A 134 5.95 11.54 -6.73
C ASN A 134 5.27 10.33 -7.35
N ILE A 135 5.41 9.14 -6.77
CA ILE A 135 4.68 7.94 -7.21
C ILE A 135 3.18 8.07 -6.98
N MET A 136 2.75 8.60 -5.84
CA MET A 136 1.32 8.89 -5.56
C MET A 136 0.72 9.85 -6.59
N ARG A 137 1.49 10.86 -7.03
CA ARG A 137 1.09 11.82 -8.07
C ARG A 137 1.18 11.27 -9.50
N SER A 138 1.86 10.14 -9.69
CA SER A 138 2.02 9.52 -11.01
C SER A 138 0.73 8.87 -11.52
N LYS A 139 0.74 8.42 -12.78
CA LYS A 139 -0.36 7.63 -13.35
C LYS A 139 -0.68 6.38 -12.53
N TYR A 140 0.33 5.77 -11.90
CA TYR A 140 0.16 4.61 -11.04
C TYR A 140 -0.68 4.97 -9.81
N GLY A 141 -0.23 5.94 -9.02
CA GLY A 141 -0.93 6.41 -7.83
C GLY A 141 -2.33 6.94 -8.13
N LYS A 142 -2.50 7.77 -9.18
CA LYS A 142 -3.82 8.30 -9.57
C LYS A 142 -4.81 7.24 -10.02
N THR A 143 -4.36 6.12 -10.56
CA THR A 143 -5.25 5.02 -10.94
C THR A 143 -5.73 4.25 -9.70
N ILE A 144 -4.85 4.03 -8.73
CA ILE A 144 -5.21 3.39 -7.45
C ILE A 144 -6.13 4.30 -6.63
N GLU A 145 -5.80 5.59 -6.52
CA GLU A 145 -6.63 6.58 -5.83
C GLU A 145 -8.05 6.61 -6.39
N LYS A 146 -8.17 6.64 -7.72
CA LYS A 146 -9.45 6.58 -8.41
C LYS A 146 -10.20 5.30 -8.06
N TRP A 147 -9.52 4.17 -8.09
CA TRP A 147 -10.13 2.89 -7.74
C TRP A 147 -10.64 2.86 -6.29
N LEU A 148 -9.85 3.37 -5.33
CA LEU A 148 -10.27 3.47 -3.92
C LEU A 148 -11.55 4.32 -3.79
N LYS A 149 -11.59 5.49 -4.44
CA LYS A 149 -12.75 6.40 -4.42
C LYS A 149 -14.00 5.85 -5.09
N GLU A 150 -13.84 4.97 -6.08
CA GLU A 150 -14.97 4.34 -6.79
C GLU A 150 -15.53 3.13 -6.06
N ASN A 151 -14.73 2.49 -5.19
CA ASN A 151 -15.09 1.22 -4.54
C ASN A 151 -15.27 1.33 -3.02
N PHE A 152 -15.06 2.51 -2.44
CA PHE A 152 -15.34 2.78 -1.03
C PHE A 152 -16.17 4.06 -0.89
N ASN A 153 -17.13 4.04 0.05
CA ASN A 153 -17.93 5.20 0.43
C ASN A 153 -18.04 5.30 1.95
N GLU A 154 -18.20 6.52 2.45
CA GLU A 154 -18.48 6.75 3.87
C GLU A 154 -19.84 6.14 4.24
N SER A 155 -19.88 5.40 5.35
CA SER A 155 -21.06 4.66 5.85
C SER A 155 -22.13 5.58 6.43
#